data_AF-A0A8J8DUM9-F1
#
_entry.id   AF-A0A8J8DUM9-F1
#
_cell.length_a   1.000
_cell.length_b   1.000
_cell.length_c   1.000
_cell.angle_alpha   90.00
_cell.angle_beta   90.00
_cell.angle_gamma   90.00
#
_symmetry.space_group_name_H-M   'P 1'
#
loop_
_entity.id
_entity.type
_entity.pdbx_description
1 polymer ?
#
loop_
_entity_poly.entity_id
_entity_poly.type
_entity_poly.pdbx_seq_one_letter_code
_entity_poly.pdbx_strand_id
1 'polypeptide(L)'
;MKSEKILLETAEVLESTLEKIERLGSLSEKEKTKVKKSLEEAARNFREVASKVEKDNEELAEFFFKKAKELKLMSTDKGIEKEGKKNYLKAVNKVLLYSRSAEYDFIPKKLVELKRAYRKYIFGMTSFFILTGAYLNQFFAITALILAIPIILSMLSLQRRGYTGLLLAYASAPIPLVVGFNAIVYSLSALRDPNQVSTIAEHLGKSVSFAQGYLIFLVLLSAVEIYLIASSLVELYRNRYAFL
;
A
#
# COMPACT_ATOMS: atom_id res chain seq x y z
N MET A 1 17.01 -23.78 5.04
CA MET A 1 17.11 -22.97 6.29
C MET A 1 16.14 -23.49 7.33
N LYS A 2 16.18 -23.08 8.61
CA LYS A 2 15.21 -23.61 9.59
C LYS A 2 13.80 -23.08 9.33
N SER A 3 13.67 -21.78 9.08
CA SER A 3 12.40 -21.15 8.72
C SER A 3 11.73 -21.81 7.51
N GLU A 4 12.49 -22.18 6.48
CA GLU A 4 11.99 -22.92 5.31
C GLU A 4 11.22 -24.19 5.71
N LYS A 5 11.80 -25.04 6.58
CA LYS A 5 11.16 -26.27 7.04
C LYS A 5 9.86 -25.96 7.81
N ILE A 6 9.92 -24.99 8.73
CA ILE A 6 8.77 -24.60 9.55
C ILE A 6 7.63 -24.03 8.68
N LEU A 7 7.96 -23.29 7.61
CA LEU A 7 6.99 -22.76 6.66
C LEU A 7 6.31 -23.87 5.83
N LEU A 8 7.07 -24.91 5.44
CA LEU A 8 6.50 -26.10 4.79
C LEU A 8 5.56 -26.86 5.75
N GLU A 9 5.99 -27.10 7.00
CA GLU A 9 5.14 -27.71 8.03
C GLU A 9 3.87 -26.87 8.29
N THR A 10 4.00 -25.54 8.26
CA THR A 10 2.85 -24.62 8.38
C THR A 10 1.86 -24.84 7.24
N ALA A 11 2.33 -24.97 5.99
CA ALA A 11 1.47 -25.26 4.85
C ALA A 11 0.74 -26.61 5.00
N GLU A 12 1.44 -27.67 5.44
CA GLU A 12 0.85 -29.00 5.68
C GLU A 12 -0.22 -28.98 6.78
N VAL A 13 -0.01 -28.21 7.86
CA VAL A 13 -1.01 -28.02 8.90
C VAL A 13 -2.29 -27.36 8.35
N LEU A 14 -2.15 -26.37 7.47
CA LEU A 14 -3.30 -25.70 6.86
C LEU A 14 -4.05 -26.63 5.90
N GLU A 15 -3.34 -27.46 5.13
CA GLU A 15 -3.98 -28.43 4.23
C GLU A 15 -4.71 -29.52 4.97
N SER A 16 -4.11 -30.11 6.01
CA SER A 16 -4.83 -31.07 6.87
C SER A 16 -6.01 -30.43 7.62
N THR A 17 -6.09 -29.11 7.67
CA THR A 17 -7.26 -28.40 8.19
C THR A 17 -8.39 -28.34 7.15
N LEU A 18 -8.09 -28.30 5.85
CA LEU A 18 -9.09 -28.28 4.77
C LEU A 18 -10.05 -29.47 4.84
N GLU A 19 -9.52 -30.67 5.11
CA GLU A 19 -10.29 -31.91 5.24
C GLU A 19 -11.36 -31.82 6.34
N LYS A 20 -11.09 -31.04 7.40
CA LYS A 20 -12.03 -30.83 8.49
C LYS A 20 -13.16 -29.87 8.12
N ILE A 21 -12.90 -28.90 7.23
CA ILE A 21 -13.86 -27.82 6.91
C ILE A 21 -15.14 -28.37 6.28
N GLU A 22 -15.04 -29.43 5.48
CA GLU A 22 -16.20 -30.05 4.83
C GLU A 22 -17.24 -30.55 5.82
N ARG A 23 -16.76 -31.11 6.93
CA ARG A 23 -17.57 -31.80 7.93
C ARG A 23 -18.19 -30.86 8.96
N LEU A 24 -17.88 -29.56 8.93
CA LEU A 24 -18.37 -28.59 9.90
C LEU A 24 -19.87 -28.31 9.71
N GLY A 25 -20.70 -28.56 10.71
CA GLY A 25 -22.10 -28.13 10.72
C GLY A 25 -22.29 -26.65 11.08
N SER A 26 -21.33 -26.06 11.80
CA SER A 26 -21.36 -24.69 12.32
C SER A 26 -21.15 -23.58 11.27
N LEU A 27 -20.78 -23.94 10.05
CA LEU A 27 -20.56 -23.02 8.93
C LEU A 27 -21.55 -23.29 7.80
N SER A 28 -22.06 -22.22 7.18
CA SER A 28 -22.80 -22.34 5.93
C SER A 28 -21.88 -22.77 4.77
N GLU A 29 -22.43 -23.36 3.72
CA GLU A 29 -21.64 -23.76 2.53
C GLU A 29 -20.86 -22.60 1.90
N LYS A 30 -21.45 -21.40 1.90
CA LYS A 30 -20.78 -20.17 1.44
C LYS A 30 -19.55 -19.84 2.29
N GLU A 31 -19.65 -20.02 3.60
CA GLU A 31 -18.53 -19.78 4.52
C GLU A 31 -17.47 -20.86 4.43
N LYS A 32 -17.86 -22.14 4.32
CA LYS A 32 -16.93 -23.24 4.07
C LYS A 32 -16.09 -22.99 2.83
N THR A 33 -16.73 -22.61 1.72
CA THR A 33 -16.06 -22.28 0.47
C THR A 33 -15.06 -21.15 0.65
N LYS A 34 -15.45 -20.07 1.35
CA LYS A 34 -14.57 -18.94 1.63
C LYS A 34 -13.36 -19.34 2.50
N VAL A 35 -13.60 -20.16 3.53
CA VAL A 35 -12.55 -20.64 4.44
C VAL A 35 -11.58 -21.52 3.68
N LYS A 36 -12.06 -22.50 2.92
CA LYS A 36 -11.21 -23.39 2.10
C LYS A 36 -10.32 -22.59 1.16
N LYS A 37 -10.90 -21.68 0.36
CA LYS A 37 -10.13 -20.82 -0.54
C LYS A 37 -9.04 -20.02 0.18
N SER A 38 -9.34 -19.53 1.38
CA SER A 38 -8.37 -18.77 2.20
C SER A 38 -7.24 -19.65 2.72
N LEU A 39 -7.55 -20.87 3.17
CA LEU A 39 -6.58 -21.83 3.67
C LEU A 39 -5.69 -22.40 2.55
N GLU A 40 -6.28 -22.72 1.39
CA GLU A 40 -5.55 -23.15 0.19
C GLU A 40 -4.59 -22.06 -0.29
N GLU A 41 -5.05 -20.81 -0.36
CA GLU A 41 -4.19 -19.69 -0.71
C GLU A 41 -3.07 -19.51 0.32
N ALA A 42 -3.37 -19.61 1.61
CA ALA A 42 -2.38 -19.47 2.66
C ALA A 42 -1.32 -20.58 2.61
N ALA A 43 -1.72 -21.84 2.44
CA ALA A 43 -0.81 -22.97 2.30
C ALA A 43 0.10 -22.80 1.08
N ARG A 44 -0.46 -22.42 -0.08
CA ARG A 44 0.32 -22.15 -1.29
C ARG A 44 1.33 -21.02 -1.08
N ASN A 45 0.92 -19.91 -0.46
CA ASN A 45 1.81 -18.78 -0.19
C ASN A 45 2.98 -19.20 0.72
N PHE A 46 2.72 -19.95 1.80
CA PHE A 46 3.79 -20.41 2.69
C PHE A 46 4.78 -21.35 1.99
N ARG A 47 4.32 -22.25 1.11
CA ARG A 47 5.22 -23.07 0.29
C ARG A 47 6.06 -22.25 -0.67
N GLU A 48 5.44 -21.29 -1.35
CA GLU A 48 6.15 -20.42 -2.28
C GLU A 48 7.24 -19.63 -1.56
N VAL A 49 6.91 -19.05 -0.39
CA VAL A 49 7.88 -18.35 0.45
C VAL A 49 8.97 -19.30 0.92
N ALA A 50 8.65 -20.52 1.37
CA ALA A 50 9.63 -21.52 1.80
C ALA A 50 10.69 -21.78 0.71
N SER A 51 10.27 -21.95 -0.55
CA SER A 51 11.18 -22.14 -1.69
C SER A 51 12.06 -20.94 -2.05
N LYS A 52 11.77 -19.76 -1.49
CA LYS A 52 12.42 -18.48 -1.82
C LYS A 52 13.03 -17.80 -0.59
N VAL A 53 13.19 -18.51 0.53
CA VAL A 53 13.72 -17.93 1.76
C VAL A 53 15.17 -17.48 1.52
N GLU A 54 15.41 -16.19 1.72
CA GLU A 54 16.74 -15.58 1.65
C GLU A 54 17.25 -15.16 3.04
N LYS A 55 16.33 -14.87 3.98
CA LYS A 55 16.63 -14.47 5.36
C LYS A 55 16.03 -15.45 6.36
N ASP A 56 16.85 -16.02 7.24
CA ASP A 56 16.34 -16.93 8.27
C ASP A 56 15.68 -16.11 9.39
N ASN A 57 14.42 -16.42 9.67
CA ASN A 57 13.66 -15.84 10.76
C ASN A 57 12.81 -16.95 11.41
N GLU A 58 13.49 -17.77 12.20
CA GLU A 58 12.91 -18.93 12.88
C GLU A 58 11.74 -18.52 13.78
N GLU A 59 11.91 -17.48 14.59
CA GLU A 59 10.87 -16.99 15.51
C GLU A 59 9.56 -16.61 14.79
N LEU A 60 9.64 -15.92 13.66
CA LEU A 60 8.46 -15.56 12.88
C LEU A 60 7.82 -16.79 12.21
N ALA A 61 8.63 -17.72 11.72
CA ALA A 61 8.13 -18.96 11.14
C ALA A 61 7.40 -19.81 12.21
N GLU A 62 7.98 -19.91 13.41
CA GLU A 62 7.34 -20.58 14.55
C GLU A 62 6.04 -19.89 14.98
N PHE A 63 6.01 -18.55 14.96
CA PHE A 63 4.78 -17.80 15.21
C PHE A 63 3.69 -18.16 14.20
N PHE A 64 4.00 -18.24 12.90
CA PHE A 64 3.03 -18.66 11.88
C PHE A 64 2.56 -20.09 12.08
N PHE A 65 3.48 -21.00 12.37
CA PHE A 65 3.17 -22.39 12.65
C PHE A 65 2.24 -22.56 13.86
N LYS A 66 2.52 -21.84 14.95
CA LYS A 66 1.67 -21.79 16.14
C LYS A 66 0.26 -21.31 15.78
N LYS A 67 0.13 -20.26 14.97
CA LYS A 67 -1.19 -19.75 14.53
C LYS A 67 -1.94 -20.72 13.63
N ALA A 68 -1.25 -21.46 12.76
CA ALA A 68 -1.85 -22.52 11.96
C ALA A 68 -2.35 -23.69 12.84
N LYS A 69 -1.57 -24.10 13.85
CA LYS A 69 -1.98 -25.14 14.82
C LYS A 69 -3.19 -24.70 15.65
N GLU A 70 -3.18 -23.47 16.18
CA GLU A 70 -4.32 -22.89 16.89
C GLU A 70 -5.58 -22.93 16.00
N LEU A 71 -5.46 -22.55 14.72
CA LEU A 71 -6.57 -22.60 13.78
C LEU A 71 -7.08 -24.02 13.55
N LYS A 72 -6.19 -25.00 13.34
CA LYS A 72 -6.54 -26.41 13.16
C LYS A 72 -7.29 -27.02 14.34
N LEU A 73 -6.98 -26.56 15.56
CA LEU A 73 -7.67 -26.97 16.78
C LEU A 73 -9.06 -26.34 16.86
N MET A 74 -9.20 -25.06 16.47
CA MET A 74 -10.48 -24.37 16.41
C MET A 74 -11.42 -24.90 15.31
N SER A 75 -10.89 -25.48 14.23
CA SER A 75 -11.66 -26.03 13.09
C SER A 75 -12.40 -27.34 13.42
N THR A 76 -13.26 -27.30 14.43
CA THR A 76 -14.24 -28.33 14.82
C THR A 76 -15.53 -27.62 15.25
N ASP A 77 -16.69 -28.27 15.18
CA ASP A 77 -17.94 -27.60 15.57
C ASP A 77 -17.92 -27.10 17.01
N LYS A 78 -17.43 -27.93 17.94
CA LYS A 78 -17.24 -27.53 19.35
C LYS A 78 -16.24 -26.39 19.51
N GLY A 79 -15.17 -26.38 18.71
CA GLY A 79 -14.16 -25.31 18.72
C GLY A 79 -14.72 -23.98 18.24
N ILE A 80 -15.49 -24.00 17.15
CA ILE A 80 -16.13 -22.82 16.57
C ILE A 80 -17.22 -22.27 17.49
N GLU A 81 -17.99 -23.15 18.13
CA GLU A 81 -18.99 -22.77 19.13
C GLU A 81 -18.35 -22.07 20.33
N LYS A 82 -17.28 -22.65 20.89
CA LYS A 82 -16.55 -22.10 22.03
C LYS A 82 -15.93 -20.72 21.75
N GLU A 83 -15.23 -20.58 20.63
CA GLU A 83 -14.54 -19.32 20.27
C GLU A 83 -15.49 -18.26 19.70
N GLY A 84 -16.64 -18.71 19.19
CA GLY A 84 -17.56 -17.91 18.41
C GLY A 84 -17.18 -17.86 16.93
N LYS A 85 -18.16 -18.14 16.08
CA LYS A 85 -18.03 -18.15 14.61
C LYS A 85 -17.34 -16.92 14.02
N LYS A 86 -17.66 -15.72 14.52
CA LYS A 86 -17.04 -14.46 14.06
C LYS A 86 -15.54 -14.43 14.34
N ASN A 87 -15.10 -14.95 15.49
CA ASN A 87 -13.70 -14.99 15.87
C ASN A 87 -12.93 -16.06 15.08
N TYR A 88 -13.55 -17.21 14.83
CA TYR A 88 -13.00 -18.22 13.93
C TYR A 88 -12.74 -17.65 12.53
N LEU A 89 -13.73 -16.99 11.92
CA LEU A 89 -13.56 -16.37 10.60
C LEU A 89 -12.48 -15.27 10.61
N LYS A 90 -12.35 -14.51 11.70
CA LYS A 90 -11.24 -13.56 11.88
C LYS A 90 -9.89 -14.28 11.95
N ALA A 91 -9.79 -15.42 12.63
CA ALA A 91 -8.55 -16.20 12.71
C ALA A 91 -8.12 -16.73 11.33
N VAL A 92 -9.06 -17.24 10.53
CA VAL A 92 -8.82 -17.63 9.14
C VAL A 92 -8.27 -16.44 8.33
N ASN A 93 -8.91 -15.28 8.42
CA ASN A 93 -8.46 -14.07 7.72
C ASN A 93 -7.07 -13.61 8.17
N LYS A 94 -6.75 -13.74 9.47
CA LYS A 94 -5.41 -13.40 10.00
C LYS A 94 -4.33 -14.33 9.45
N VAL A 95 -4.57 -15.64 9.41
CA VAL A 95 -3.62 -16.60 8.81
C VAL A 95 -3.41 -16.32 7.32
N LEU A 96 -4.48 -16.03 6.58
CA LEU A 96 -4.35 -15.60 5.19
C LEU A 96 -3.51 -14.33 5.06
N LEU A 97 -3.75 -13.33 5.90
CA LEU A 97 -2.98 -12.08 5.89
C LEU A 97 -1.49 -12.33 6.18
N TYR A 98 -1.17 -13.15 7.20
CA TYR A 98 0.20 -13.55 7.51
C TYR A 98 0.89 -14.25 6.35
N SER A 99 0.18 -15.15 5.66
CA SER A 99 0.74 -15.86 4.51
C SER A 99 1.10 -14.91 3.36
N ARG A 100 0.31 -13.85 3.15
CA ARG A 100 0.54 -12.86 2.10
C ARG A 100 1.62 -11.85 2.48
N SER A 101 1.79 -11.56 3.77
CA SER A 101 2.83 -10.64 4.25
C SER A 101 4.20 -11.32 4.43
N ALA A 102 4.24 -12.65 4.54
CA ALA A 102 5.46 -13.40 4.81
C ALA A 102 6.61 -13.11 3.81
N GLU A 103 6.30 -12.91 2.53
CA GLU A 103 7.31 -12.61 1.51
C GLU A 103 8.15 -11.36 1.87
N TYR A 104 7.59 -10.37 2.57
CA TYR A 104 8.29 -9.13 2.93
C TYR A 104 9.26 -9.31 4.10
N ASP A 105 9.12 -10.37 4.89
CA ASP A 105 9.95 -10.64 6.06
C ASP A 105 11.03 -11.70 5.79
N PHE A 106 10.81 -12.60 4.82
CA PHE A 106 11.75 -13.66 4.42
C PHE A 106 12.52 -13.39 3.13
N ILE A 107 12.05 -12.46 2.27
CA ILE A 107 12.66 -12.13 0.97
C ILE A 107 13.02 -10.63 0.94
N PRO A 108 14.25 -10.24 1.33
CA PRO A 108 14.67 -8.84 1.44
C PRO A 108 14.39 -7.98 0.19
N LYS A 109 14.45 -8.56 -1.01
CA LYS A 109 14.14 -7.86 -2.27
C LYS A 109 12.72 -7.28 -2.30
N LYS A 110 11.72 -7.97 -1.73
CA LYS A 110 10.34 -7.49 -1.63
C LYS A 110 10.23 -6.24 -0.77
N LEU A 111 11.00 -6.18 0.31
CA LEU A 111 11.08 -4.99 1.16
C LEU A 111 11.73 -3.80 0.42
N VAL A 112 12.71 -4.06 -0.45
CA VAL A 112 13.33 -3.01 -1.29
C VAL A 112 12.32 -2.46 -2.30
N GLU A 113 11.54 -3.32 -2.94
CA GLU A 113 10.46 -2.92 -3.86
C GLU A 113 9.42 -2.05 -3.13
N LEU A 114 8.99 -2.45 -1.94
CA LEU A 114 8.09 -1.67 -1.09
C LEU A 114 8.67 -0.30 -0.71
N LYS A 115 9.95 -0.26 -0.29
CA LYS A 115 10.64 1.00 0.05
C LYS A 115 10.76 1.94 -1.15
N ARG A 116 10.89 1.40 -2.38
CA ARG A 116 10.89 2.20 -3.60
C ARG A 116 9.51 2.84 -3.84
N ALA A 117 8.44 2.08 -3.70
CA ALA A 117 7.07 2.59 -3.81
C ALA A 117 6.82 3.71 -2.79
N TYR A 118 7.24 3.50 -1.55
CA TYR A 118 7.18 4.50 -0.49
C TYR A 118 7.95 5.78 -0.83
N ARG A 119 9.19 5.67 -1.30
CA ARG A 119 10.00 6.83 -1.69
C ARG A 119 9.36 7.62 -2.83
N LYS A 120 8.81 6.94 -3.84
CA LYS A 120 8.06 7.61 -4.92
C LYS A 120 6.88 8.41 -4.37
N TYR A 121 6.12 7.83 -3.44
CA TYR A 121 5.00 8.52 -2.80
C TYR A 121 5.47 9.78 -2.06
N ILE A 122 6.53 9.69 -1.24
CA ILE A 122 7.10 10.87 -0.57
C ILE A 122 7.50 11.93 -1.58
N PHE A 123 8.32 11.57 -2.58
CA PHE A 123 8.84 12.54 -3.54
C PHE A 123 7.72 13.16 -4.38
N GLY A 124 6.68 12.40 -4.72
CA GLY A 124 5.47 12.91 -5.35
C GLY A 124 4.76 13.92 -4.46
N MET A 125 4.51 13.58 -3.20
CA MET A 125 3.85 14.48 -2.25
C MET A 125 4.69 15.73 -1.90
N THR A 126 6.02 15.60 -1.83
CA THR A 126 6.91 16.75 -1.70
C THR A 126 6.84 17.65 -2.93
N SER A 127 6.81 17.06 -4.13
CA SER A 127 6.65 17.82 -5.38
C SER A 127 5.33 18.58 -5.40
N PHE A 128 4.23 17.96 -4.93
CA PHE A 128 2.94 18.63 -4.72
C PHE A 128 3.05 19.85 -3.80
N PHE A 129 3.68 19.72 -2.62
CA PHE A 129 3.83 20.86 -1.72
C PHE A 129 4.67 21.98 -2.34
N ILE A 130 5.76 21.65 -3.04
CA ILE A 130 6.56 22.64 -3.78
C ILE A 130 5.70 23.29 -4.86
N LEU A 131 4.95 22.51 -5.63
CA LEU A 131 4.08 23.00 -6.69
C LEU A 131 3.05 23.97 -6.13
N THR A 132 2.38 23.63 -5.03
CA THR A 132 1.35 24.51 -4.43
C THR A 132 1.90 25.80 -3.85
N GLY A 133 3.15 25.81 -3.36
CA GLY A 133 3.82 27.02 -2.90
C GLY A 133 4.38 27.86 -4.06
N ALA A 134 4.84 27.21 -5.13
CA ALA A 134 5.29 27.90 -6.32
C ALA A 134 4.10 28.52 -7.06
N TYR A 135 3.02 27.77 -7.21
CA TYR A 135 1.83 28.15 -7.97
C TYR A 135 1.08 29.26 -7.25
N LEU A 136 0.91 30.40 -7.91
CA LEU A 136 0.34 31.64 -7.36
C LEU A 136 -1.19 31.59 -7.11
N ASN A 137 -1.75 30.43 -6.79
CA ASN A 137 -3.17 30.26 -6.50
C ASN A 137 -3.40 29.95 -5.03
N GLN A 138 -3.97 30.93 -4.32
CA GLN A 138 -4.27 30.84 -2.89
C GLN A 138 -5.20 29.68 -2.54
N PHE A 139 -6.10 29.26 -3.44
CA PHE A 139 -6.98 28.11 -3.22
C PHE A 139 -6.19 26.79 -3.12
N PHE A 140 -5.17 26.61 -3.95
CA PHE A 140 -4.33 25.41 -3.90
C PHE A 140 -3.41 25.41 -2.67
N ALA A 141 -2.95 26.58 -2.22
CA ALA A 141 -2.21 26.70 -0.95
C ALA A 141 -3.05 26.26 0.26
N ILE A 142 -4.32 26.71 0.34
CA ILE A 142 -5.25 26.28 1.42
C ILE A 142 -5.50 24.77 1.34
N THR A 143 -5.72 24.26 0.12
CA THR A 143 -5.95 22.83 -0.11
C THR A 143 -4.75 21.99 0.34
N ALA A 144 -3.52 22.44 0.05
CA ALA A 144 -2.29 21.80 0.49
C ALA A 144 -2.19 21.76 2.02
N LEU A 145 -2.54 22.85 2.71
CA LEU A 145 -2.54 22.91 4.17
C LEU A 145 -3.52 21.92 4.79
N ILE A 146 -4.74 21.81 4.24
CA ILE A 146 -5.74 20.83 4.70
C ILE A 146 -5.21 19.40 4.54
N LEU A 147 -4.54 19.12 3.41
CA LEU A 147 -4.00 17.80 3.12
C LEU A 147 -2.66 17.48 3.79
N ALA A 148 -1.98 18.48 4.36
CA ALA A 148 -0.67 18.30 4.98
C ALA A 148 -0.71 17.23 6.07
N ILE A 149 -1.69 17.28 6.97
CA ILE A 149 -1.84 16.33 8.06
C ILE A 149 -2.03 14.89 7.55
N PRO A 150 -3.06 14.56 6.73
CA PRO A 150 -3.25 13.19 6.26
C PRO A 150 -2.09 12.68 5.41
N ILE A 151 -1.42 13.54 4.63
CA ILE A 151 -0.23 13.16 3.85
C ILE A 151 0.95 12.83 4.77
N ILE A 152 1.23 13.65 5.79
CA ILE A 152 2.30 13.39 6.76
C ILE A 152 2.03 12.11 7.56
N LEU A 153 0.80 11.93 8.05
CA LEU A 153 0.41 10.72 8.76
C LEU A 153 0.51 9.47 7.86
N SER A 154 0.13 9.60 6.59
CA SER A 154 0.34 8.55 5.60
C SER A 154 1.82 8.19 5.48
N MET A 155 2.70 9.19 5.31
CA MET A 155 4.13 8.96 5.19
C MET A 155 4.73 8.25 6.41
N LEU A 156 4.38 8.69 7.62
CA LEU A 156 4.86 8.08 8.87
C LEU A 156 4.34 6.66 9.07
N SER A 157 3.07 6.41 8.74
CA SER A 157 2.46 5.09 8.89
C SER A 157 2.96 4.09 7.83
N LEU A 158 3.16 4.53 6.58
CA LEU A 158 3.72 3.71 5.49
C LEU A 158 5.14 3.22 5.82
N GLN A 159 6.00 4.03 6.45
CA GLN A 159 7.34 3.61 6.90
C GLN A 159 7.28 2.40 7.83
N ARG A 160 6.22 2.32 8.64
CA ARG A 160 6.00 1.26 9.62
C ARG A 160 5.14 0.11 9.08
N ARG A 161 4.82 0.12 7.77
CA ARG A 161 3.89 -0.83 7.14
C ARG A 161 2.49 -0.84 7.79
N GLY A 162 2.04 0.30 8.30
CA GLY A 162 0.70 0.40 8.89
C GLY A 162 -0.39 0.52 7.84
N TYR A 163 -1.47 -0.27 7.98
CA TYR A 163 -2.61 -0.23 7.05
C TYR A 163 -3.27 1.16 6.93
N THR A 164 -3.34 1.92 8.03
CA THR A 164 -3.87 3.30 8.03
C THR A 164 -3.09 4.21 7.07
N GLY A 165 -1.77 4.03 6.98
CA GLY A 165 -0.94 4.83 6.08
C GLY A 165 -1.29 4.62 4.62
N LEU A 166 -1.57 3.37 4.25
CA LEU A 166 -2.01 3.00 2.91
C LEU A 166 -3.38 3.61 2.58
N LEU A 167 -4.32 3.58 3.53
CA LEU A 167 -5.64 4.21 3.35
C LEU A 167 -5.54 5.72 3.17
N LEU A 168 -4.75 6.39 4.01
CA LEU A 168 -4.53 7.84 3.92
C LEU A 168 -3.82 8.22 2.61
N ALA A 169 -2.93 7.38 2.10
CA ALA A 169 -2.30 7.59 0.80
C ALA A 169 -3.33 7.62 -0.33
N TYR A 170 -4.22 6.63 -0.38
CA TYR A 170 -5.28 6.59 -1.39
C TYR A 170 -6.32 7.70 -1.22
N ALA A 171 -6.62 8.09 0.01
CA ALA A 171 -7.58 9.15 0.28
C ALA A 171 -7.05 10.54 -0.11
N SER A 172 -5.75 10.79 0.13
CA SER A 172 -5.16 12.12 -0.10
C SER A 172 -4.62 12.33 -1.52
N ALA A 173 -4.20 11.28 -2.23
CA ALA A 173 -3.56 11.40 -3.54
C ALA A 173 -4.40 11.94 -4.72
N PRO A 174 -5.73 11.78 -4.78
CA PRO A 174 -6.51 12.29 -5.91
C PRO A 174 -6.38 13.82 -6.10
N ILE A 175 -6.32 14.59 -5.01
CA ILE A 175 -6.26 16.05 -5.10
C ILE A 175 -4.92 16.54 -5.65
N PRO A 176 -3.74 16.10 -5.14
CA PRO A 176 -2.45 16.38 -5.76
C PRO A 176 -2.42 16.07 -7.27
N LEU A 177 -2.92 14.90 -7.69
CA LEU A 177 -2.99 14.55 -9.11
C LEU A 177 -3.78 15.59 -9.92
N VAL A 178 -4.96 16.00 -9.44
CA VAL A 178 -5.77 17.04 -10.10
C VAL A 178 -5.06 18.38 -10.14
N VAL A 179 -4.39 18.78 -9.06
CA VAL A 179 -3.60 20.02 -8.99
C VAL A 179 -2.45 19.98 -9.99
N GLY A 180 -1.71 18.88 -10.05
CA GLY A 180 -0.65 18.67 -11.04
C GLY A 180 -1.18 18.79 -12.48
N PHE A 181 -2.30 18.14 -12.81
CA PHE A 181 -2.89 18.23 -14.14
C PHE A 181 -3.32 19.67 -14.48
N ASN A 182 -3.98 20.36 -13.54
CA ASN A 182 -4.38 21.75 -13.73
C ASN A 182 -3.17 22.67 -13.93
N ALA A 183 -2.09 22.46 -13.18
CA ALA A 183 -0.87 23.24 -13.32
C ALA A 183 -0.21 23.04 -14.69
N ILE A 184 -0.21 21.82 -15.24
CA ILE A 184 0.25 21.56 -16.61
C ILE A 184 -0.61 22.32 -17.63
N VAL A 185 -1.94 22.15 -17.56
CA VAL A 185 -2.88 22.76 -18.52
C VAL A 185 -2.75 24.28 -18.49
N TYR A 186 -2.75 24.87 -17.29
CA TYR A 186 -2.56 26.30 -17.11
C TYR A 186 -1.23 26.77 -17.66
N SER A 187 -0.13 26.13 -17.28
CA SER A 187 1.21 26.60 -17.66
C SER A 187 1.45 26.48 -19.17
N LEU A 188 0.96 25.41 -19.81
CA LEU A 188 1.02 25.27 -21.26
C LEU A 188 0.13 26.28 -21.99
N SER A 189 -1.04 26.60 -21.43
CA SER A 189 -1.92 27.64 -21.99
C SER A 189 -1.27 29.02 -21.89
N ALA A 190 -0.71 29.36 -20.73
CA ALA A 190 -0.04 30.63 -20.50
C ALA A 190 1.19 30.79 -21.40
N LEU A 191 1.98 29.74 -21.61
CA LEU A 191 3.13 29.76 -22.52
C LEU A 191 2.76 30.03 -23.99
N ARG A 192 1.52 29.74 -24.40
CA ARG A 192 1.02 29.99 -25.77
C ARG A 192 0.46 31.39 -25.96
N ASP A 193 0.25 32.14 -24.88
CA ASP A 193 -0.32 33.48 -24.90
C ASP A 193 0.72 34.52 -24.42
N PRO A 194 1.35 35.28 -25.33
CA PRO A 194 2.36 36.28 -24.97
C PRO A 194 1.86 37.34 -23.97
N ASN A 195 0.56 37.65 -23.98
CA ASN A 195 -0.01 38.61 -23.04
C ASN A 195 -0.02 38.03 -21.62
N GLN A 196 -0.40 36.75 -21.46
CA GLN A 196 -0.37 36.09 -20.14
C GLN A 196 1.05 35.97 -19.59
N VAL A 197 2.04 35.63 -20.43
CA VAL A 197 3.44 35.59 -20.00
C VAL A 197 3.88 36.97 -19.50
N SER A 198 3.49 38.04 -20.19
CA SER A 198 3.82 39.42 -19.81
C SER A 198 3.18 39.80 -18.48
N THR A 199 1.89 39.49 -18.27
CA THR A 199 1.19 39.70 -17.01
C THR A 199 1.84 38.94 -15.84
N ILE A 200 2.25 37.69 -16.06
CA ILE A 200 2.95 36.90 -15.05
C ILE A 200 4.33 37.51 -14.73
N ALA A 201 5.06 37.96 -15.75
CA ALA A 201 6.35 38.63 -15.58
C ALA A 201 6.23 39.90 -14.74
N GLU A 202 5.22 40.73 -15.03
CA GLU A 202 4.89 41.93 -14.26
C GLU A 202 4.53 41.60 -12.81
N HIS A 203 3.65 40.61 -12.60
CA HIS A 203 3.24 40.19 -11.27
C HIS A 203 4.40 39.68 -10.41
N LEU A 204 5.35 38.97 -11.04
CA LEU A 204 6.57 38.49 -10.38
C LEU A 204 7.65 39.58 -10.24
N GLY A 205 7.51 40.73 -10.90
CA GLY A 205 8.55 41.75 -11.00
C GLY A 205 9.82 41.23 -11.70
N LYS A 206 9.66 40.37 -12.72
CA LYS A 206 10.75 39.70 -13.45
C LYS A 206 10.62 39.88 -14.96
N SER A 207 11.64 39.44 -15.69
CA SER A 207 11.62 39.47 -17.16
C SER A 207 10.64 38.44 -17.73
N VAL A 208 10.16 38.69 -18.96
CA VAL A 208 9.36 37.73 -19.74
C VAL A 208 10.07 36.38 -19.87
N SER A 209 11.38 36.38 -20.12
CA SER A 209 12.19 35.16 -20.20
C SER A 209 12.19 34.36 -18.90
N PHE A 210 12.23 35.03 -17.75
CA PHE A 210 12.13 34.38 -16.46
C PHE A 210 10.74 33.74 -16.27
N ALA A 211 9.67 34.47 -16.62
CA ALA A 211 8.30 33.95 -16.53
C ALA A 211 8.10 32.70 -17.42
N GLN A 212 8.65 32.70 -18.64
CA GLN A 212 8.62 31.52 -19.51
C GLN A 212 9.36 30.33 -18.89
N GLY A 213 10.59 30.56 -18.38
CA GLY A 213 11.37 29.52 -17.71
C GLY A 213 10.66 28.96 -16.47
N TYR A 214 10.02 29.83 -15.69
CA TYR A 214 9.22 29.46 -14.54
C TYR A 214 8.01 28.60 -14.92
N LEU A 215 7.26 28.96 -15.97
CA LEU A 215 6.14 28.15 -16.46
C LEU A 215 6.60 26.78 -16.98
N ILE A 216 7.73 26.71 -17.68
CA ILE A 216 8.34 25.44 -18.11
C ILE A 216 8.71 24.59 -16.89
N PHE A 217 9.31 25.20 -15.87
CA PHE A 217 9.63 24.51 -14.61
C PHE A 217 8.37 23.94 -13.95
N LEU A 218 7.26 24.71 -13.90
CA LEU A 218 5.99 24.22 -13.36
C LEU A 218 5.48 23.00 -14.15
N VAL A 219 5.49 23.04 -15.48
CA VAL A 219 5.09 21.89 -16.32
C VAL A 219 5.90 20.64 -15.97
N LEU A 220 7.24 20.78 -15.88
CA LEU A 220 8.12 19.65 -15.56
C LEU A 220 7.88 19.12 -14.15
N LEU A 221 7.77 20.01 -13.16
CA LEU A 221 7.51 19.64 -11.77
C LEU A 221 6.18 18.90 -11.62
N SER A 222 5.11 19.42 -12.24
CA SER A 222 3.80 18.77 -12.23
C SER A 222 3.79 17.43 -12.94
N ALA A 223 4.50 17.28 -14.06
CA ALA A 223 4.62 16.00 -14.75
C ALA A 223 5.34 14.95 -13.88
N VAL A 224 6.42 15.37 -13.20
CA VAL A 224 7.15 14.53 -12.24
C VAL A 224 6.27 14.15 -11.05
N GLU A 225 5.54 15.11 -10.47
CA GLU A 225 4.58 14.86 -9.39
C GLU A 225 3.55 13.80 -9.79
N ILE A 226 2.85 14.00 -10.90
CA ILE A 226 1.80 13.09 -11.38
C ILE A 226 2.38 11.68 -11.58
N TYR A 227 3.52 11.57 -12.25
CA TYR A 227 4.17 10.29 -12.48
C TYR A 227 4.54 9.59 -11.17
N LEU A 228 5.16 10.30 -10.23
CA LEU A 228 5.59 9.74 -8.95
C LEU A 228 4.40 9.29 -8.11
N ILE A 229 3.37 10.13 -7.99
CA ILE A 229 2.16 9.79 -7.22
C ILE A 229 1.45 8.61 -7.88
N ALA A 230 1.11 8.69 -9.17
CA ALA A 230 0.36 7.63 -9.86
C ALA A 230 1.11 6.29 -9.84
N SER A 231 2.41 6.29 -10.15
CA SER A 231 3.21 5.06 -10.12
C SER A 231 3.36 4.51 -8.70
N SER A 232 3.49 5.37 -7.69
CA SER A 232 3.54 4.93 -6.28
C SER A 232 2.24 4.27 -5.84
N LEU A 233 1.07 4.79 -6.21
CA LEU A 233 -0.22 4.20 -5.86
C LEU A 233 -0.37 2.80 -6.48
N VAL A 234 0.05 2.62 -7.73
CA VAL A 234 0.04 1.30 -8.38
C VAL A 234 0.97 0.32 -7.66
N GLU A 235 2.18 0.75 -7.31
CA GLU A 235 3.14 -0.10 -6.60
C GLU A 235 2.69 -0.42 -5.17
N LEU A 236 2.14 0.56 -4.44
CA LEU A 236 1.55 0.36 -3.12
C LEU A 236 0.35 -0.59 -3.18
N TYR A 237 -0.46 -0.54 -4.25
CA TYR A 237 -1.58 -1.46 -4.44
C TYR A 237 -1.11 -2.89 -4.69
N ARG A 238 -0.06 -3.05 -5.50
CA ARG A 238 0.57 -4.37 -5.74
C ARG A 238 1.14 -4.94 -4.44
N ASN A 239 1.71 -4.09 -3.57
CA ASN A 239 2.28 -4.48 -2.29
C ASN A 239 1.32 -4.30 -1.10
N ARG A 240 0.00 -4.20 -1.33
CA ARG A 240 -0.99 -3.88 -0.27
C ARG A 240 -0.98 -4.86 0.90
N TYR A 241 -0.54 -6.09 0.67
CA TYR A 241 -0.48 -7.14 1.70
C TYR A 241 0.73 -7.02 2.62
N ALA A 242 1.68 -6.14 2.31
CA ALA A 242 2.75 -5.79 3.24
C ALA A 242 2.25 -4.98 4.43
N PHE A 243 1.06 -4.37 4.32
CA PHE A 243 0.50 -3.47 5.32
C PHE A 243 -0.46 -4.19 6.25
N LEU A 244 -0.20 -4.11 7.56
CA LEU A 244 -0.94 -4.81 8.63
C LEU A 244 -1.64 -3.83 9.58
#